data_AF-A0A0U5MHF5-F1
#
_entry.id   AF-A0A0U5MHF5-F1
#
_cell.length_a   1.000
_cell.length_b   1.000
_cell.length_c   1.000
_cell.angle_alpha   90.00
_cell.angle_beta   90.00
_cell.angle_gamma   90.00
#
_symmetry.space_group_name_H-M   'P 1'
#
loop_
_entity.id
_entity.type
_entity.pdbx_description
1 polymer ?
#
loop_
_entity_poly.entity_id
_entity_poly.type
_entity_poly.pdbx_seq_one_letter_code
_entity_poly.pdbx_strand_id
1 'polypeptide(L)'
;MRDDDRWPGHPRLLPDESVSSWFTRTAAANGLRPGELYRIVQPGGDRNPRDFDRHADDCLLDLLADKTGLPVEGLKLATFRRWSGRLFEHDDGLNKLAWLPPAGREGGRRCFGQQICPWCLRADAQPYLRLNWRLSFFTTCPIHGRLLLDRCPSCAEPFSILRQDGRGAICCPGCGADLRDLTGDEPALDTVSVQRDLLDLIREGWRDLGEYGPVYSFAVFELLAVITRLLAGGKHAYALRTRIAEHEAGLSVRPEAVPRARDGALLTPRARGVLVAMAHWLMADWPHRFVEAAKAAGMASTDLRKRPVGEYPFAYAHAVDWYLKQPHKGDATAEIMVAAQVLHDHGQSASHRNLVALCGTKLGSMGGVAEPVASGLPWGKGRYWKLDGVSPEVKAAARRAAHGAGEDVGPWLDALLRRTLGLGAIKTPFDGHDPDTITPDGNVGCEE
;
A
#
# COMPACT_ATOMS: atom_id res chain seq x y z
N MET A 1 -48.39 -3.76 12.82
CA MET A 1 -48.37 -2.50 12.04
C MET A 1 -49.38 -2.62 10.92
N ARG A 2 -50.26 -1.63 10.74
CA ARG A 2 -51.16 -1.60 9.57
C ARG A 2 -50.30 -1.37 8.32
N ASP A 3 -50.62 -2.04 7.21
CA ASP A 3 -49.95 -1.86 5.90
C ASP A 3 -50.00 -0.39 5.38
N ASP A 4 -50.80 0.48 6.01
CA ASP A 4 -51.06 1.88 5.63
C ASP A 4 -49.92 2.89 5.87
N ASP A 5 -48.83 2.54 6.56
CA ASP A 5 -47.74 3.51 6.88
C ASP A 5 -46.47 3.36 6.01
N ARG A 6 -46.52 2.48 5.00
CA ARG A 6 -45.43 2.29 4.04
C ARG A 6 -45.42 3.40 2.99
N TRP A 7 -44.24 3.68 2.44
CA TRP A 7 -44.14 4.59 1.31
C TRP A 7 -44.73 3.97 0.04
N PRO A 8 -45.30 4.77 -0.88
CA PRO A 8 -45.83 4.26 -2.15
C PRO A 8 -44.78 3.56 -3.03
N GLY A 9 -43.57 4.12 -3.10
CA GLY A 9 -42.43 3.53 -3.80
C GLY A 9 -41.51 2.80 -2.84
N HIS A 10 -41.45 1.48 -2.91
CA HIS A 10 -40.63 0.66 -2.01
C HIS A 10 -39.90 -0.45 -2.78
N PRO A 11 -38.88 -0.09 -3.61
CA PRO A 11 -38.17 -1.05 -4.43
C PRO A 11 -37.42 -2.07 -3.57
N ARG A 12 -37.33 -3.31 -4.06
CA ARG A 12 -36.51 -4.35 -3.43
C ARG A 12 -35.01 -4.06 -3.65
N LEU A 13 -34.20 -4.51 -2.69
CA LEU A 13 -32.75 -4.59 -2.86
C LEU A 13 -32.39 -5.49 -4.05
N LEU A 14 -31.46 -5.03 -4.88
CA LEU A 14 -30.87 -5.83 -5.96
C LEU A 14 -29.65 -6.61 -5.46
N PRO A 15 -29.21 -7.66 -6.19
CA PRO A 15 -28.06 -8.47 -5.79
C PRO A 15 -26.79 -7.64 -5.60
N ASP A 16 -26.18 -7.76 -4.42
CA ASP A 16 -24.99 -7.01 -4.00
C ASP A 16 -25.14 -5.48 -4.05
N GLU A 17 -26.36 -4.93 -4.08
CA GLU A 17 -26.57 -3.49 -4.10
C GLU A 17 -26.11 -2.80 -2.82
N SER A 18 -25.50 -1.61 -2.93
CA SER A 18 -25.19 -0.78 -1.77
C SER A 18 -26.43 -0.05 -1.23
N VAL A 19 -26.50 0.19 0.07
CA VAL A 19 -27.62 0.90 0.69
C VAL A 19 -27.80 2.31 0.11
N SER A 20 -26.72 2.99 -0.28
CA SER A 20 -26.78 4.28 -0.97
C SER A 20 -27.41 4.20 -2.37
N SER A 21 -27.10 3.15 -3.14
CA SER A 21 -27.75 2.91 -4.44
C SER A 21 -29.24 2.65 -4.28
N TRP A 22 -29.58 1.75 -3.35
CA TRP A 22 -30.98 1.41 -3.05
C TRP A 22 -31.76 2.63 -2.53
N PHE A 23 -31.15 3.44 -1.67
CA PHE A 23 -31.75 4.66 -1.14
C PHE A 23 -32.05 5.68 -2.23
N THR A 24 -31.12 5.89 -3.17
CA THR A 24 -31.34 6.74 -4.34
C THR A 24 -32.49 6.22 -5.21
N ARG A 25 -32.59 4.91 -5.43
CA ARG A 25 -33.72 4.30 -6.16
C ARG A 25 -35.04 4.45 -5.40
N THR A 26 -35.02 4.34 -4.08
CA THR A 26 -36.20 4.53 -3.21
C THR A 26 -36.67 5.98 -3.26
N ALA A 27 -35.75 6.96 -3.21
CA ALA A 27 -36.09 8.36 -3.42
C ALA A 27 -36.73 8.58 -4.79
N ALA A 28 -36.11 8.07 -5.85
CA ALA A 28 -36.62 8.20 -7.22
C ALA A 28 -38.02 7.57 -7.39
N ALA A 29 -38.28 6.41 -6.78
CA ALA A 29 -39.58 5.74 -6.80
C ALA A 29 -40.70 6.55 -6.11
N ASN A 30 -40.34 7.47 -5.22
CA ASN A 30 -41.28 8.38 -4.55
C ASN A 30 -41.23 9.81 -5.11
N GLY A 31 -40.58 10.02 -6.26
CA GLY A 31 -40.48 11.35 -6.89
C GLY A 31 -39.56 12.34 -6.16
N LEU A 32 -38.65 11.84 -5.32
CA LEU A 32 -37.74 12.64 -4.50
C LEU A 32 -36.28 12.51 -5.00
N ARG A 33 -35.47 13.53 -4.74
CA ARG A 33 -34.01 13.43 -4.78
C ARG A 33 -33.50 12.73 -3.51
N PRO A 34 -32.32 12.07 -3.54
CA PRO A 34 -31.79 11.40 -2.35
C PRO A 34 -31.62 12.38 -1.17
N GLY A 35 -31.13 13.59 -1.43
CA GLY A 35 -31.01 14.63 -0.40
C GLY A 35 -32.35 15.10 0.19
N GLU A 36 -33.45 15.01 -0.56
CA GLU A 36 -34.80 15.35 -0.06
C GLU A 36 -35.33 14.22 0.84
N LEU A 37 -35.21 12.97 0.39
CA LEU A 37 -35.57 11.81 1.20
C LEU A 37 -34.78 11.77 2.51
N TYR A 38 -33.47 12.07 2.46
CA TYR A 38 -32.61 12.08 3.63
C TYR A 38 -33.09 13.09 4.69
N ARG A 39 -33.54 14.28 4.28
CA ARG A 39 -34.11 15.28 5.22
C ARG A 39 -35.43 14.85 5.84
N ILE A 40 -36.22 14.03 5.13
CA ILE A 40 -37.50 13.51 5.64
C ILE A 40 -37.24 12.45 6.72
N VAL A 41 -36.33 11.51 6.47
CA VAL A 41 -36.03 10.42 7.40
C VAL A 41 -35.14 10.83 8.56
N GLN A 42 -34.34 11.89 8.39
CA GLN A 42 -33.46 12.41 9.42
C GLN A 42 -33.60 13.94 9.54
N PRO A 43 -34.72 14.44 10.09
CA PRO A 43 -34.92 15.88 10.30
C PRO A 43 -33.82 16.47 11.20
N GLY A 44 -33.20 17.57 10.77
CA GLY A 44 -32.08 18.19 11.49
C GLY A 44 -30.72 17.49 11.30
N GLY A 45 -30.66 16.42 10.51
CA GLY A 45 -29.42 15.77 10.09
C GLY A 45 -28.53 16.66 9.21
N ASP A 46 -27.30 16.20 8.97
CA ASP A 46 -26.34 16.92 8.11
C ASP A 46 -26.93 17.12 6.71
N ARG A 47 -26.74 18.32 6.15
CA ARG A 47 -27.23 18.67 4.80
C ARG A 47 -26.52 17.89 3.70
N ASN A 48 -25.33 17.38 4.00
CA ASN A 48 -24.49 16.61 3.10
C ASN A 48 -24.30 15.22 3.73
N PRO A 49 -25.12 14.23 3.36
CA PRO A 49 -25.07 12.93 4.01
C PRO A 49 -23.64 12.40 3.94
N ARG A 50 -23.10 12.03 5.11
CA ARG A 50 -21.84 11.28 5.23
C ARG A 50 -21.98 9.99 4.41
N ASP A 51 -20.85 9.33 4.17
CA ASP A 51 -20.79 8.04 3.48
C ASP A 51 -21.85 7.06 4.03
N PHE A 52 -22.99 6.98 3.35
CA PHE A 52 -24.19 6.33 3.86
C PHE A 52 -24.01 4.81 3.96
N ASP A 53 -23.16 4.25 3.09
CA ASP A 53 -22.80 2.83 3.13
C ASP A 53 -21.98 2.46 4.38
N ARG A 54 -21.36 3.44 5.06
CA ARG A 54 -20.59 3.22 6.29
C ARG A 54 -21.33 3.68 7.55
N HIS A 55 -21.95 4.85 7.49
CA HIS A 55 -22.40 5.58 8.68
C HIS A 55 -23.92 5.54 8.91
N ALA A 56 -24.68 4.73 8.16
CA ALA A 56 -26.08 4.50 8.49
C ALA A 56 -26.20 3.87 9.90
N ASP A 57 -26.84 4.59 10.81
CA ASP A 57 -27.11 4.12 12.17
C ASP A 57 -28.31 3.16 12.20
N ASP A 58 -28.44 2.39 13.29
CA ASP A 58 -29.49 1.36 13.41
C ASP A 58 -30.90 1.97 13.40
N CYS A 59 -31.10 3.09 14.07
CA CYS A 59 -32.39 3.78 14.11
C CYS A 59 -32.88 4.17 12.71
N LEU A 60 -31.97 4.67 11.86
CA LEU A 60 -32.27 5.04 10.49
C LEU A 60 -32.56 3.80 9.64
N LEU A 61 -31.79 2.72 9.80
CA LEU A 61 -32.04 1.47 9.08
C LEU A 61 -33.37 0.82 9.49
N ASP A 62 -33.74 0.87 10.77
CA ASP A 62 -35.04 0.39 11.29
C ASP A 62 -36.20 1.21 10.69
N LEU A 63 -36.08 2.54 10.70
CA LEU A 63 -37.07 3.41 10.06
C LEU A 63 -37.25 3.09 8.57
N LEU A 64 -36.15 2.89 7.85
CA LEU A 64 -36.16 2.54 6.43
C LEU A 64 -36.77 1.15 6.19
N ALA A 65 -36.47 0.18 7.05
CA ALA A 65 -37.07 -1.14 7.03
C ALA A 65 -38.59 -1.06 7.20
N ASP A 66 -39.07 -0.29 8.19
CA ASP A 66 -40.49 -0.09 8.46
C ASP A 66 -41.21 0.56 7.28
N LYS A 67 -40.64 1.62 6.71
CA LYS A 67 -41.25 2.38 5.61
C LYS A 67 -41.26 1.64 4.27
N THR A 68 -40.39 0.66 4.09
CA THR A 68 -40.27 -0.10 2.82
C THR A 68 -40.71 -1.55 2.93
N GLY A 69 -40.95 -2.05 4.15
CA GLY A 69 -41.27 -3.46 4.40
C GLY A 69 -40.09 -4.43 4.17
N LEU A 70 -38.86 -3.92 4.05
CA LEU A 70 -37.66 -4.75 3.94
C LEU A 70 -37.20 -5.23 5.32
N PRO A 71 -36.61 -6.43 5.43
CA PRO A 71 -35.99 -6.86 6.68
C PRO A 71 -34.76 -5.98 6.97
N VAL A 72 -34.65 -5.47 8.20
CA VAL A 72 -33.53 -4.59 8.61
C VAL A 72 -32.18 -5.25 8.38
N GLU A 73 -32.05 -6.56 8.61
CA GLU A 73 -30.81 -7.30 8.36
C GLU A 73 -30.39 -7.26 6.88
N GLY A 74 -31.35 -7.23 5.95
CA GLY A 74 -31.07 -7.03 4.53
C GLY A 74 -30.45 -5.65 4.25
N LEU A 75 -30.95 -4.60 4.90
CA LEU A 75 -30.39 -3.26 4.80
C LEU A 75 -29.00 -3.17 5.45
N LYS A 76 -28.80 -3.80 6.61
CA LYS A 76 -27.47 -3.89 7.25
C LYS A 76 -26.45 -4.59 6.35
N LEU A 77 -26.82 -5.69 5.69
CA LEU A 77 -25.97 -6.39 4.73
C LEU A 77 -25.73 -5.61 3.42
N ALA A 78 -26.56 -4.61 3.11
CA ALA A 78 -26.31 -3.65 2.03
C ALA A 78 -25.35 -2.51 2.44
N THR A 79 -24.93 -2.46 3.70
CA THR A 79 -23.90 -1.54 4.21
C THR A 79 -22.55 -2.25 4.38
N PHE A 80 -21.50 -1.49 4.72
CA PHE A 80 -20.18 -2.04 5.02
C PHE A 80 -20.15 -2.97 6.24
N ARG A 81 -21.20 -2.95 7.08
CA ARG A 81 -21.40 -3.91 8.18
C ARG A 81 -21.39 -5.37 7.68
N ARG A 82 -21.71 -5.61 6.41
CA ARG A 82 -21.57 -6.92 5.73
C ARG A 82 -20.23 -7.60 5.98
N TRP A 83 -19.16 -6.83 6.16
CA TRP A 83 -17.81 -7.36 6.29
C TRP A 83 -17.18 -7.17 7.68
N SER A 84 -17.97 -6.77 8.68
CA SER A 84 -17.51 -6.75 10.08
C SER A 84 -17.16 -8.17 10.56
N GLY A 85 -16.04 -8.31 11.25
CA GLY A 85 -15.46 -9.60 11.65
C GLY A 85 -14.87 -10.42 10.50
N ARG A 86 -14.86 -9.92 9.26
CA ARG A 86 -14.32 -10.63 8.08
C ARG A 86 -13.26 -9.82 7.34
N LEU A 87 -13.57 -8.59 6.91
CA LEU A 87 -12.60 -7.69 6.26
C LEU A 87 -11.85 -6.84 7.30
N PHE A 88 -12.55 -6.45 8.35
CA PHE A 88 -12.05 -5.67 9.48
C PHE A 88 -12.69 -6.23 10.75
N GLU A 89 -11.99 -6.13 11.87
CA GLU A 89 -12.51 -6.64 13.15
C GLU A 89 -13.71 -5.81 13.63
N HIS A 90 -13.52 -4.49 13.75
CA HIS A 90 -14.51 -3.55 14.25
C HIS A 90 -14.42 -2.21 13.49
N ASP A 91 -15.55 -1.52 13.33
CA ASP A 91 -15.60 -0.14 12.83
C ASP A 91 -16.04 0.80 13.97
N ASP A 92 -15.13 1.67 14.41
CA ASP A 92 -15.42 2.67 15.44
C ASP A 92 -16.19 3.89 14.92
N GLY A 93 -16.39 3.99 13.61
CA GLY A 93 -17.05 5.12 12.94
C GLY A 93 -16.26 6.43 12.97
N LEU A 94 -15.06 6.45 13.55
CA LEU A 94 -14.23 7.64 13.76
C LEU A 94 -12.97 7.62 12.88
N ASN A 95 -12.29 6.47 12.83
CA ASN A 95 -11.03 6.31 12.13
C ASN A 95 -11.24 5.92 10.66
N LYS A 96 -10.17 5.92 9.85
CA LYS A 96 -10.25 5.38 8.49
C LYS A 96 -10.32 3.86 8.57
N LEU A 97 -11.34 3.28 7.95
CA LEU A 97 -11.44 1.83 7.81
C LEU A 97 -10.52 1.36 6.68
N ALA A 98 -9.73 0.31 6.94
CA ALA A 98 -8.91 -0.29 5.89
C ALA A 98 -9.80 -0.79 4.75
N TRP A 99 -9.28 -0.72 3.52
CA TRP A 99 -9.98 -1.16 2.30
C TRP A 99 -11.26 -0.39 1.96
N LEU A 100 -11.59 0.69 2.66
CA LEU A 100 -12.71 1.58 2.37
C LEU A 100 -12.22 3.01 2.13
N PRO A 101 -12.10 3.45 0.86
CA PRO A 101 -11.82 4.85 0.57
C PRO A 101 -13.06 5.69 0.88
N PRO A 102 -12.90 6.96 1.30
CA PRO A 102 -14.03 7.83 1.60
C PRO A 102 -14.86 8.09 0.33
N ALA A 103 -16.17 7.87 0.38
CA ALA A 103 -17.07 8.21 -0.72
C ALA A 103 -17.53 9.69 -0.69
N GLY A 104 -17.81 10.19 -1.90
CA GLY A 104 -18.09 11.58 -2.26
C GLY A 104 -18.85 12.41 -1.23
N ARG A 105 -18.15 13.38 -0.64
CA ARG A 105 -18.72 14.56 0.01
C ARG A 105 -18.73 15.71 -1.01
N GLU A 106 -19.79 16.51 -1.06
CA GLU A 106 -19.81 17.75 -1.85
C GLU A 106 -18.58 18.63 -1.52
N GLY A 107 -17.84 19.06 -2.55
CA GLY A 107 -16.59 19.83 -2.41
C GLY A 107 -15.37 19.03 -1.92
N GLY A 108 -15.51 17.71 -1.69
CA GLY A 108 -14.43 16.83 -1.25
C GLY A 108 -13.45 16.52 -2.38
N ARG A 109 -12.26 17.14 -2.37
CA ARG A 109 -11.24 16.96 -3.43
C ARG A 109 -10.51 15.60 -3.42
N ARG A 110 -10.94 14.64 -2.58
CA ARG A 110 -10.20 13.40 -2.25
C ARG A 110 -11.12 12.22 -1.88
N CYS A 111 -12.32 12.15 -2.45
CA CYS A 111 -13.36 11.18 -2.08
C CYS A 111 -13.63 10.16 -3.20
N PHE A 112 -12.63 9.35 -3.56
CA PHE A 112 -12.70 8.38 -4.66
C PHE A 112 -13.19 6.99 -4.22
N GLY A 113 -14.01 6.95 -3.17
CA GLY A 113 -14.52 5.72 -2.56
C GLY A 113 -15.62 5.00 -3.31
N GLN A 114 -16.33 5.72 -4.20
CA GLN A 114 -17.33 5.11 -5.06
C GLN A 114 -16.71 4.79 -6.42
N GLN A 115 -16.80 3.53 -6.81
CA GLN A 115 -16.40 3.08 -8.13
C GLN A 115 -17.62 2.60 -8.93
N ILE A 116 -17.53 2.65 -10.26
CA ILE A 116 -18.59 2.20 -11.18
C ILE A 116 -18.00 1.43 -12.37
N CYS A 117 -18.79 0.53 -12.94
CA CYS A 117 -18.53 -0.08 -14.25
C CYS A 117 -19.58 0.44 -15.25
N PRO A 118 -19.21 1.25 -16.25
CA PRO A 118 -20.17 1.81 -17.21
C PRO A 118 -20.96 0.73 -17.95
N TRP A 119 -20.30 -0.37 -18.31
CA TRP A 119 -20.92 -1.49 -19.02
C TRP A 119 -21.92 -2.27 -18.17
N CYS A 120 -21.65 -2.48 -16.87
CA CYS A 120 -22.66 -3.06 -15.98
C CYS A 120 -23.88 -2.15 -15.89
N LEU A 121 -23.66 -0.84 -15.68
CA LEU A 121 -24.76 0.12 -15.61
C LEU A 121 -25.59 0.18 -16.89
N ARG A 122 -24.96 -0.03 -18.06
CA ARG A 122 -25.65 -0.08 -19.35
C ARG A 122 -26.44 -1.38 -19.57
N ALA A 123 -25.90 -2.51 -19.11
CA ALA A 123 -26.51 -3.82 -19.25
C ALA A 123 -27.62 -4.09 -18.22
N ASP A 124 -27.56 -3.45 -17.05
CA ASP A 124 -28.54 -3.59 -15.99
C ASP A 124 -29.91 -3.05 -16.45
N ALA A 125 -30.97 -3.87 -16.32
CA ALA A 125 -32.34 -3.43 -16.60
C ALA A 125 -32.74 -2.21 -15.75
N GLN A 126 -32.25 -2.16 -14.52
CA GLN A 126 -32.27 -0.98 -13.67
C GLN A 126 -30.85 -0.72 -13.15
N PRO A 127 -30.17 0.35 -13.61
CA PRO A 127 -28.81 0.66 -13.19
C PRO A 127 -28.69 0.80 -11.67
N TYR A 128 -27.69 0.16 -11.06
CA TYR A 128 -27.46 0.20 -9.62
C TYR A 128 -25.98 0.02 -9.27
N LEU A 129 -25.56 0.51 -8.11
CA LEU A 129 -24.19 0.37 -7.64
C LEU A 129 -24.06 -0.85 -6.73
N ARG A 130 -23.06 -1.68 -7.03
CA ARG A 130 -22.75 -2.87 -6.23
C ARG A 130 -21.83 -2.49 -5.08
N LEU A 131 -22.11 -2.98 -3.88
CA LEU A 131 -21.36 -2.71 -2.66
C LEU A 131 -19.89 -3.13 -2.78
N ASN A 132 -19.59 -4.25 -3.46
CA ASN A 132 -18.21 -4.70 -3.71
C ASN A 132 -17.35 -3.65 -4.44
N TRP A 133 -17.95 -2.75 -5.23
CA TRP A 133 -17.23 -1.67 -5.91
C TRP A 133 -16.68 -0.60 -4.95
N ARG A 134 -17.10 -0.62 -3.68
CA ARG A 134 -16.55 0.23 -2.61
C ARG A 134 -15.22 -0.28 -2.05
N LEU A 135 -14.89 -1.55 -2.27
CA LEU A 135 -13.69 -2.18 -1.73
C LEU A 135 -12.44 -1.70 -2.48
N SER A 136 -11.44 -1.20 -1.76
CA SER A 136 -10.31 -0.56 -2.44
C SER A 136 -9.40 -1.53 -3.21
N PHE A 137 -9.49 -2.83 -2.95
CA PHE A 137 -8.84 -3.89 -3.73
C PHE A 137 -9.65 -4.36 -4.93
N PHE A 138 -10.93 -3.99 -5.03
CA PHE A 138 -11.81 -4.36 -6.14
C PHE A 138 -11.70 -3.30 -7.24
N THR A 139 -10.73 -3.49 -8.14
CA THR A 139 -10.35 -2.46 -9.12
C THR A 139 -10.80 -2.76 -10.55
N THR A 140 -11.19 -4.00 -10.83
CA THR A 140 -11.55 -4.48 -12.17
C THR A 140 -12.92 -5.13 -12.14
N CYS A 141 -13.75 -4.83 -13.13
CA CYS A 141 -15.04 -5.49 -13.28
C CYS A 141 -14.81 -6.95 -13.69
N PRO A 142 -15.28 -7.95 -12.92
CA PRO A 142 -15.08 -9.36 -13.25
C PRO A 142 -15.94 -9.82 -14.45
N ILE A 143 -16.96 -9.05 -14.82
CA ILE A 143 -17.85 -9.34 -15.96
C ILE A 143 -17.23 -8.81 -17.26
N HIS A 144 -16.71 -7.58 -17.23
CA HIS A 144 -16.25 -6.89 -18.44
C HIS A 144 -14.73 -6.85 -18.61
N GLY A 145 -13.95 -7.24 -17.59
CA GLY A 145 -12.49 -7.22 -17.65
C GLY A 145 -11.87 -5.83 -17.79
N ARG A 146 -12.61 -4.77 -17.42
CA ARG A 146 -12.18 -3.36 -17.50
C ARG A 146 -12.00 -2.77 -16.12
N LEU A 147 -11.09 -1.81 -15.99
CA LEU A 147 -10.92 -1.05 -14.75
C LEU A 147 -12.23 -0.36 -14.40
N LEU A 148 -12.60 -0.43 -13.12
CA LEU A 148 -13.66 0.40 -12.59
C LEU A 148 -13.22 1.87 -12.60
N LEU A 149 -14.16 2.77 -12.79
CA LEU A 149 -13.93 4.20 -12.73
C LEU A 149 -14.30 4.72 -11.34
N ASP A 150 -13.47 5.58 -10.75
CA ASP A 150 -13.71 6.21 -9.43
C ASP A 150 -13.92 7.72 -9.50
N ARG A 151 -13.87 8.27 -10.71
CA ARG A 151 -14.11 9.67 -11.06
C ARG A 151 -14.55 9.79 -12.51
N CYS A 152 -15.24 10.88 -12.84
CA CYS A 152 -15.62 11.17 -14.21
C CYS A 152 -14.38 11.46 -15.07
N PRO A 153 -14.18 10.77 -16.22
CA PRO A 153 -13.08 11.05 -17.14
C PRO A 153 -13.09 12.48 -17.71
N SER A 154 -14.28 13.10 -17.85
CA SER A 154 -14.43 14.42 -18.47
C SER A 154 -14.15 15.58 -17.54
N CYS A 155 -14.51 15.47 -16.25
CA CYS A 155 -14.40 16.59 -15.30
C CYS A 155 -13.68 16.24 -13.99
N ALA A 156 -13.18 15.00 -13.87
CA ALA A 156 -12.49 14.45 -12.68
C ALA A 156 -13.31 14.46 -11.36
N GLU A 157 -14.60 14.81 -11.42
CA GLU A 157 -15.49 14.80 -10.25
C GLU A 157 -15.63 13.35 -9.73
N PRO A 158 -15.46 13.12 -8.41
CA PRO A 158 -15.71 11.80 -7.82
C PRO A 158 -17.18 11.41 -7.98
N PHE A 159 -17.43 10.12 -8.20
CA PHE A 159 -18.81 9.64 -8.27
C PHE A 159 -19.49 9.72 -6.90
N SER A 160 -20.77 10.13 -6.90
CA SER A 160 -21.61 10.17 -5.71
C SER A 160 -23.06 9.89 -6.10
N ILE A 161 -23.57 8.75 -5.65
CA ILE A 161 -24.95 8.32 -5.95
C ILE A 161 -26.00 9.07 -5.14
N LEU A 162 -25.61 9.71 -4.04
CA LEU A 162 -26.51 10.52 -3.19
C LEU A 162 -26.67 11.95 -3.72
N ARG A 163 -25.83 12.38 -4.67
CA ARG A 163 -25.88 13.70 -5.31
C ARG A 163 -26.62 13.70 -6.66
N GLN A 164 -27.44 12.67 -6.91
CA GLN A 164 -28.23 12.60 -8.14
C GLN A 164 -29.43 13.55 -8.09
N ASP A 165 -29.70 14.26 -9.18
CA ASP A 165 -30.75 15.29 -9.25
C ASP A 165 -32.16 14.75 -9.60
N GLY A 166 -32.31 13.42 -9.70
CA GLY A 166 -33.59 12.74 -9.90
C GLY A 166 -33.94 12.44 -11.36
N ARG A 167 -34.85 11.47 -11.56
CA ARG A 167 -35.34 10.86 -12.83
C ARG A 167 -34.48 9.76 -13.46
N GLY A 168 -34.06 8.77 -12.67
CA GLY A 168 -33.68 7.43 -13.15
C GLY A 168 -32.37 7.31 -13.94
N ALA A 169 -31.78 8.41 -14.41
CA ALA A 169 -30.43 8.45 -14.95
C ALA A 169 -29.41 8.52 -13.81
N ILE A 170 -28.29 7.82 -13.98
CA ILE A 170 -27.13 7.94 -13.09
C ILE A 170 -26.10 8.81 -13.82
N CYS A 171 -25.94 10.04 -13.36
CA CYS A 171 -25.10 11.05 -13.99
C CYS A 171 -23.92 11.46 -13.09
N CYS A 172 -22.89 12.01 -13.71
CA CYS A 172 -21.81 12.70 -13.01
C CYS A 172 -22.37 13.94 -12.30
N PRO A 173 -22.13 14.11 -10.98
CA PRO A 173 -22.65 15.27 -10.24
C PRO A 173 -21.92 16.58 -10.57
N GLY A 174 -20.83 16.53 -11.34
CA GLY A 174 -20.04 17.70 -11.76
C GLY A 174 -20.46 18.22 -13.13
N CYS A 175 -20.43 17.35 -14.15
CA CYS A 175 -20.70 17.75 -15.55
C CYS A 175 -22.02 17.24 -16.13
N GLY A 176 -22.78 16.41 -15.38
CA GLY A 176 -24.05 15.85 -15.86
C GLY A 176 -23.93 14.69 -16.86
N ALA A 177 -22.72 14.29 -17.27
CA ALA A 177 -22.52 13.16 -18.18
C ALA A 177 -23.13 11.86 -17.63
N ASP A 178 -23.83 11.11 -18.48
CA ASP A 178 -24.39 9.80 -18.11
C ASP A 178 -23.27 8.80 -17.85
N LEU A 179 -23.29 8.16 -16.69
CA LEU A 179 -22.23 7.22 -16.30
C LEU A 179 -22.21 5.95 -17.16
N ARG A 180 -23.31 5.65 -17.87
CA ARG A 180 -23.44 4.50 -18.78
C ARG A 180 -22.70 4.69 -20.10
N ASP A 181 -22.45 5.94 -20.48
CA ASP A 181 -21.79 6.29 -21.74
C ASP A 181 -20.26 6.42 -21.59
N LEU A 182 -19.78 6.39 -20.34
CA LEU A 182 -18.36 6.42 -20.06
C LEU A 182 -17.65 5.15 -20.55
N THR A 183 -16.37 5.30 -20.83
CA THR A 183 -15.46 4.19 -21.16
C THR A 183 -14.38 4.10 -20.09
N GLY A 184 -13.91 2.87 -19.85
CA GLY A 184 -12.84 2.57 -18.91
C GLY A 184 -11.69 1.84 -19.56
N ASP A 185 -10.52 1.98 -18.97
CA ASP A 185 -9.30 1.39 -19.51
C ASP A 185 -9.17 -0.11 -19.24
N GLU A 186 -8.23 -0.74 -19.93
CA GLU A 186 -7.70 -2.05 -19.58
C GLU A 186 -6.86 -2.02 -18.31
N PRO A 187 -7.00 -3.05 -17.44
CA PRO A 187 -6.14 -3.19 -16.27
C PRO A 187 -4.70 -3.48 -16.71
N ALA A 188 -3.73 -3.02 -15.92
CA ALA A 188 -2.31 -3.25 -16.23
C ALA A 188 -1.91 -4.73 -16.03
N LEU A 189 -2.63 -5.46 -15.19
CA LEU A 189 -2.39 -6.84 -14.77
C LEU A 189 -3.73 -7.59 -14.70
N ASP A 190 -3.71 -8.93 -14.75
CA ASP A 190 -4.88 -9.71 -14.35
C ASP A 190 -5.10 -9.57 -12.84
N THR A 191 -6.02 -8.68 -12.49
CA THR A 191 -6.42 -8.39 -11.11
C THR A 191 -7.71 -9.12 -10.73
N VAL A 192 -8.38 -9.77 -11.69
CA VAL A 192 -9.67 -10.42 -11.48
C VAL A 192 -9.50 -11.70 -10.66
N SER A 193 -8.42 -12.45 -10.90
CA SER A 193 -8.06 -13.63 -10.10
C SER A 193 -7.75 -13.24 -8.64
N VAL A 194 -6.92 -12.23 -8.43
CA VAL A 194 -6.55 -11.71 -7.11
C VAL A 194 -7.78 -11.19 -6.34
N GLN A 195 -8.62 -10.36 -6.96
CA GLN A 195 -9.81 -9.84 -6.26
C GLN A 195 -10.80 -10.96 -5.90
N ARG A 196 -10.91 -12.01 -6.74
CA ARG A 196 -11.79 -13.16 -6.46
C ARG A 196 -11.27 -13.93 -5.25
N ASP A 197 -9.98 -14.21 -5.21
CA ASP A 197 -9.34 -14.87 -4.06
C ASP A 197 -9.54 -14.07 -2.75
N LEU A 198 -9.45 -12.74 -2.80
CA LEU A 198 -9.72 -11.88 -1.64
C LEU A 198 -11.20 -11.88 -1.24
N LEU A 199 -12.14 -11.91 -2.18
CA LEU A 199 -13.56 -12.06 -1.86
C LEU A 199 -13.89 -13.44 -1.28
N ASP A 200 -13.25 -14.49 -1.78
CA ASP A 200 -13.35 -15.84 -1.22
C ASP A 200 -12.79 -15.86 0.22
N LEU A 201 -11.64 -15.21 0.47
CA LEU A 201 -11.11 -15.03 1.83
C LEU A 201 -12.10 -14.35 2.78
N ILE A 202 -12.85 -13.34 2.32
CA ILE A 202 -13.90 -12.70 3.13
C ILE A 202 -15.02 -13.71 3.45
N ARG A 203 -15.43 -14.52 2.46
CA ARG A 203 -16.51 -15.51 2.62
C ARG A 203 -16.13 -16.62 3.60
N GLU A 204 -14.95 -17.22 3.44
CA GLU A 204 -14.46 -18.26 4.34
C GLU A 204 -14.14 -17.66 5.73
N GLY A 205 -13.58 -16.45 5.72
CA GLY A 205 -13.21 -15.61 6.85
C GLY A 205 -12.01 -16.09 7.66
N TRP A 206 -11.23 -16.98 7.10
CA TRP A 206 -9.91 -17.35 7.59
C TRP A 206 -9.08 -17.92 6.42
N ARG A 207 -7.76 -18.04 6.63
CA ARG A 207 -6.84 -18.72 5.71
C ARG A 207 -5.62 -19.23 6.45
N ASP A 208 -5.03 -20.32 5.97
CA ASP A 208 -3.74 -20.78 6.44
C ASP A 208 -2.61 -19.85 5.95
N LEU A 209 -1.78 -19.38 6.88
CA LEU A 209 -0.65 -18.48 6.59
C LEU A 209 0.68 -19.19 6.87
N GLY A 210 0.84 -20.43 6.38
CA GLY A 210 2.08 -21.19 6.47
C GLY A 210 2.38 -21.59 7.91
N GLU A 211 3.59 -21.27 8.40
CA GLU A 211 4.02 -21.61 9.77
C GLU A 211 3.16 -20.95 10.87
N TYR A 212 2.39 -19.90 10.53
CA TYR A 212 1.48 -19.21 11.44
C TYR A 212 0.14 -19.93 11.59
N GLY A 213 -0.13 -20.95 10.76
CA GLY A 213 -1.36 -21.73 10.79
C GLY A 213 -2.60 -20.92 10.37
N PRO A 214 -3.80 -21.29 10.86
CA PRO A 214 -5.05 -20.61 10.49
C PRO A 214 -5.12 -19.21 11.10
N VAL A 215 -5.30 -18.21 10.26
CA VAL A 215 -5.43 -16.80 10.63
C VAL A 215 -6.78 -16.26 10.15
N TYR A 216 -7.47 -15.50 11.01
CA TYR A 216 -8.71 -14.84 10.63
C TYR A 216 -8.51 -13.88 9.46
N SER A 217 -9.50 -13.80 8.57
CA SER A 217 -9.39 -13.02 7.33
C SER A 217 -9.08 -11.54 7.58
N PHE A 218 -9.65 -10.92 8.62
CA PHE A 218 -9.42 -9.50 8.91
C PHE A 218 -7.95 -9.23 9.23
N ALA A 219 -7.26 -10.12 9.96
CA ALA A 219 -5.83 -10.00 10.25
C ALA A 219 -4.98 -10.20 9.00
N VAL A 220 -5.40 -11.09 8.07
CA VAL A 220 -4.77 -11.22 6.75
C VAL A 220 -4.94 -9.94 5.93
N PHE A 221 -6.11 -9.30 5.96
CA PHE A 221 -6.35 -8.02 5.30
C PHE A 221 -5.58 -6.85 5.91
N GLU A 222 -5.34 -6.84 7.22
CA GLU A 222 -4.46 -5.87 7.86
C GLU A 222 -3.02 -6.05 7.40
N LEU A 223 -2.54 -7.30 7.34
CA LEU A 223 -1.21 -7.63 6.82
C LEU A 223 -1.08 -7.17 5.36
N LEU A 224 -2.05 -7.50 4.51
CA LEU A 224 -2.11 -7.05 3.13
C LEU A 224 -2.06 -5.51 3.04
N ALA A 225 -2.82 -4.80 3.88
CA ALA A 225 -2.85 -3.34 3.88
C ALA A 225 -1.51 -2.72 4.32
N VAL A 226 -0.76 -3.37 5.23
CA VAL A 226 0.60 -2.96 5.58
C VAL A 226 1.52 -3.12 4.37
N ILE A 227 1.52 -4.28 3.72
CA ILE A 227 2.40 -4.56 2.57
C ILE A 227 2.07 -3.64 1.38
N THR A 228 0.79 -3.48 1.04
CA THR A 228 0.34 -2.56 -0.02
C THR A 228 0.83 -1.13 0.24
N ARG A 229 0.83 -0.65 1.50
CA ARG A 229 1.36 0.68 1.84
C ARG A 229 2.88 0.79 1.65
N LEU A 230 3.64 -0.27 1.97
CA LEU A 230 5.09 -0.30 1.73
C LEU A 230 5.43 -0.25 0.24
N LEU A 231 4.59 -0.86 -0.61
CA LEU A 231 4.73 -0.84 -2.06
C LEU A 231 4.24 0.48 -2.68
N ALA A 232 3.25 1.13 -2.07
CA ALA A 232 2.69 2.40 -2.55
C ALA A 232 3.64 3.59 -2.39
N GLY A 233 4.50 3.58 -1.36
CA GLY A 233 5.36 4.72 -1.07
C GLY A 233 6.40 4.49 0.02
N GLY A 234 7.35 5.42 0.10
CA GLY A 234 8.50 5.33 1.01
C GLY A 234 9.81 5.10 0.27
N LYS A 235 10.93 5.10 1.03
CA LYS A 235 12.28 5.00 0.45
C LYS A 235 12.52 3.71 -0.33
N HIS A 236 11.92 2.61 0.11
CA HIS A 236 12.17 1.26 -0.41
C HIS A 236 11.09 0.76 -1.39
N ALA A 237 10.01 1.54 -1.60
CA ALA A 237 8.85 1.11 -2.40
C ALA A 237 9.23 0.77 -3.85
N TYR A 238 10.12 1.56 -4.46
CA TYR A 238 10.58 1.28 -5.82
C TYR A 238 11.38 -0.02 -5.89
N ALA A 239 12.37 -0.19 -4.99
CA ALA A 239 13.20 -1.39 -4.94
C ALA A 239 12.38 -2.66 -4.69
N LEU A 240 11.38 -2.62 -3.80
CA LEU A 240 10.46 -3.73 -3.58
C LEU A 240 9.69 -4.11 -4.86
N ARG A 241 9.09 -3.12 -5.54
CA ARG A 241 8.34 -3.37 -6.79
C ARG A 241 9.23 -3.94 -7.89
N THR A 242 10.44 -3.42 -8.04
CA THR A 242 11.44 -3.95 -9.00
C THR A 242 11.79 -5.40 -8.67
N ARG A 243 12.07 -5.71 -7.40
CA ARG A 243 12.43 -7.07 -6.98
C ARG A 243 11.29 -8.08 -7.21
N ILE A 244 10.04 -7.67 -7.01
CA ILE A 244 8.87 -8.51 -7.33
C ILE A 244 8.79 -8.76 -8.84
N ALA A 245 8.95 -7.72 -9.65
CA ALA A 245 8.90 -7.83 -11.12
C ALA A 245 10.04 -8.69 -11.71
N GLU A 246 11.21 -8.75 -11.06
CA GLU A 246 12.31 -9.64 -11.42
C GLU A 246 11.96 -11.13 -11.20
N HIS A 247 11.22 -11.43 -10.14
CA HIS A 247 10.82 -12.80 -9.78
C HIS A 247 9.54 -13.25 -10.48
N GLU A 248 8.63 -12.32 -10.73
CA GLU A 248 7.34 -12.57 -11.37
C GLU A 248 7.14 -11.58 -12.52
N ALA A 249 7.58 -11.98 -13.71
CA ALA A 249 7.51 -11.15 -14.92
C ALA A 249 6.07 -10.71 -15.23
N GLY A 250 5.07 -11.53 -14.86
CA GLY A 250 3.64 -11.22 -15.00
C GLY A 250 3.16 -10.05 -14.13
N LEU A 251 3.95 -9.60 -13.14
CA LEU A 251 3.66 -8.42 -12.30
C LEU A 251 4.49 -7.19 -12.69
N SER A 252 5.29 -7.28 -13.76
CA SER A 252 6.10 -6.18 -14.23
C SER A 252 5.23 -5.07 -14.82
N VAL A 253 5.36 -3.86 -14.27
CA VAL A 253 4.70 -2.66 -14.80
C VAL A 253 5.69 -1.51 -14.90
N ARG A 254 5.40 -0.58 -15.81
CA ARG A 254 6.14 0.68 -15.90
C ARG A 254 6.04 1.46 -14.58
N PRO A 255 7.13 2.04 -14.05
CA PRO A 255 7.10 2.78 -12.78
C PRO A 255 6.05 3.90 -12.74
N GLU A 256 5.80 4.55 -13.87
CA GLU A 256 4.82 5.63 -14.04
C GLU A 256 3.38 5.17 -13.83
N ALA A 257 3.11 3.87 -14.01
CA ALA A 257 1.78 3.29 -13.79
C ALA A 257 1.36 3.29 -12.32
N VAL A 258 2.30 3.49 -11.39
CA VAL A 258 2.05 3.45 -9.95
C VAL A 258 2.70 4.67 -9.27
N PRO A 259 1.96 5.79 -9.16
CA PRO A 259 2.47 7.00 -8.54
C PRO A 259 2.74 6.78 -7.04
N ARG A 260 3.73 7.48 -6.50
CA ARG A 260 3.96 7.49 -5.06
C ARG A 260 2.80 8.19 -4.37
N ALA A 261 2.15 7.51 -3.42
CA ALA A 261 1.11 8.11 -2.59
C ALA A 261 1.35 7.79 -1.12
N ARG A 262 1.12 8.80 -0.25
CA ARG A 262 1.09 8.59 1.21
C ARG A 262 -0.21 7.96 1.67
N ASP A 263 -1.29 8.18 0.93
CA ASP A 263 -2.62 7.63 1.20
C ASP A 263 -3.07 6.79 0.01
N GLY A 264 -3.22 5.48 0.23
CA GLY A 264 -3.67 4.55 -0.80
C GLY A 264 -5.07 4.83 -1.34
N ALA A 265 -5.91 5.55 -0.57
CA ALA A 265 -7.24 5.96 -1.02
C ALA A 265 -7.21 7.01 -2.14
N LEU A 266 -6.06 7.66 -2.39
CA LEU A 266 -5.88 8.62 -3.49
C LEU A 266 -5.39 7.96 -4.79
N LEU A 267 -5.00 6.68 -4.72
CA LEU A 267 -4.52 5.96 -5.88
C LEU A 267 -5.68 5.60 -6.81
N THR A 268 -5.41 5.72 -8.11
CA THR A 268 -6.35 5.27 -9.14
C THR A 268 -6.59 3.76 -9.04
N PRO A 269 -7.72 3.25 -9.55
CA PRO A 269 -8.00 1.81 -9.56
C PRO A 269 -6.88 1.01 -10.24
N ARG A 270 -6.27 1.56 -11.30
CA ARG A 270 -5.07 0.99 -11.95
C ARG A 270 -3.92 0.77 -10.97
N ALA A 271 -3.51 1.82 -10.26
CA ALA A 271 -2.38 1.75 -9.33
C ALA A 271 -2.70 0.86 -8.12
N ARG A 272 -3.92 0.91 -7.59
CA ARG A 272 -4.39 0.04 -6.50
C ARG A 272 -4.33 -1.43 -6.92
N GLY A 273 -4.82 -1.77 -8.11
CA GLY A 273 -4.84 -3.14 -8.61
C GLY A 273 -3.43 -3.75 -8.70
N VAL A 274 -2.47 -2.98 -9.21
CA VAL A 274 -1.06 -3.41 -9.27
C VAL A 274 -0.48 -3.66 -7.88
N LEU A 275 -0.63 -2.69 -6.97
CA LEU A 275 -0.05 -2.80 -5.64
C LEU A 275 -0.66 -3.92 -4.81
N VAL A 276 -1.96 -4.18 -4.98
CA VAL A 276 -2.65 -5.30 -4.35
C VAL A 276 -2.17 -6.63 -4.94
N ALA A 277 -2.03 -6.73 -6.26
CA ALA A 277 -1.51 -7.95 -6.89
C ALA A 277 -0.07 -8.27 -6.42
N MET A 278 0.79 -7.26 -6.33
CA MET A 278 2.15 -7.42 -5.79
C MET A 278 2.15 -7.81 -4.30
N ALA A 279 1.30 -7.18 -3.49
CA ALA A 279 1.18 -7.52 -2.07
C ALA A 279 0.65 -8.93 -1.86
N HIS A 280 -0.35 -9.34 -2.66
CA HIS A 280 -0.91 -10.68 -2.67
C HIS A 280 0.15 -11.73 -3.03
N TRP A 281 0.96 -11.48 -4.07
CA TRP A 281 2.06 -12.36 -4.45
C TRP A 281 3.11 -12.53 -3.35
N LEU A 282 3.45 -11.46 -2.62
CA LEU A 282 4.36 -11.53 -1.47
C LEU A 282 3.77 -12.36 -0.31
N MET A 283 2.45 -12.38 -0.16
CA MET A 283 1.76 -13.12 0.90
C MET A 283 1.50 -14.59 0.55
N ALA A 284 1.61 -14.98 -0.72
CA ALA A 284 1.32 -16.35 -1.16
C ALA A 284 2.26 -17.41 -0.55
N ASP A 285 3.48 -17.01 -0.15
CA ASP A 285 4.43 -17.84 0.62
C ASP A 285 4.97 -17.00 1.78
N TRP A 286 4.06 -16.69 2.71
CA TRP A 286 4.36 -15.87 3.87
C TRP A 286 5.18 -16.67 4.92
N PRO A 287 6.26 -16.11 5.49
CA PRO A 287 6.80 -14.76 5.29
C PRO A 287 7.96 -14.69 4.27
N HIS A 288 8.32 -15.80 3.64
CA HIS A 288 9.56 -15.98 2.89
C HIS A 288 9.75 -14.99 1.74
N ARG A 289 8.76 -14.86 0.84
CA ARG A 289 8.83 -13.93 -0.30
C ARG A 289 8.99 -12.48 0.14
N PHE A 290 8.24 -12.07 1.16
CA PHE A 290 8.34 -10.73 1.74
C PHE A 290 9.71 -10.48 2.37
N VAL A 291 10.21 -11.41 3.17
CA VAL A 291 11.52 -11.30 3.83
C VAL A 291 12.64 -11.24 2.82
N GLU A 292 12.62 -12.07 1.78
CA GLU A 292 13.62 -12.05 0.72
C GLU A 292 13.62 -10.70 -0.01
N ALA A 293 12.44 -10.24 -0.46
CA ALA A 293 12.29 -8.96 -1.13
C ALA A 293 12.74 -7.79 -0.25
N ALA A 294 12.40 -7.81 1.05
CA ALA A 294 12.81 -6.78 2.00
C ALA A 294 14.33 -6.76 2.23
N LYS A 295 14.98 -7.94 2.35
CA LYS A 295 16.44 -8.05 2.47
C LYS A 295 17.14 -7.53 1.22
N ALA A 296 16.67 -7.91 0.04
CA ALA A 296 17.22 -7.47 -1.24
C ALA A 296 17.07 -5.93 -1.42
N ALA A 297 15.95 -5.37 -0.95
CA ALA A 297 15.73 -3.92 -0.92
C ALA A 297 16.51 -3.19 0.20
N GLY A 298 17.32 -3.90 0.99
CA GLY A 298 18.12 -3.30 2.07
C GLY A 298 17.28 -2.78 3.26
N MET A 299 16.09 -3.36 3.48
CA MET A 299 15.21 -2.96 4.57
C MET A 299 15.64 -3.61 5.90
N ALA A 300 15.70 -2.80 6.96
CA ALA A 300 15.86 -3.29 8.34
C ALA A 300 14.53 -3.25 9.10
N SER A 301 14.42 -3.97 10.23
CA SER A 301 13.24 -3.90 11.11
C SER A 301 12.87 -2.45 11.49
N THR A 302 13.86 -1.57 11.73
CA THR A 302 13.63 -0.14 12.01
C THR A 302 12.97 0.64 10.86
N ASP A 303 13.10 0.17 9.62
CA ASP A 303 12.42 0.76 8.47
C ASP A 303 10.94 0.37 8.39
N LEU A 304 10.59 -0.76 9.00
CA LEU A 304 9.31 -1.45 8.87
C LEU A 304 8.42 -1.32 10.11
N ARG A 305 9.03 -1.15 11.29
CA ARG A 305 8.40 -0.94 12.60
C ARG A 305 8.52 0.54 13.02
N LYS A 306 7.68 1.39 12.44
CA LYS A 306 7.64 2.83 12.73
C LYS A 306 6.59 3.22 13.77
N ARG A 307 5.63 2.35 14.03
CA ARG A 307 4.54 2.55 14.98
C ARG A 307 4.78 1.77 16.28
N PRO A 308 4.15 2.19 17.40
CA PRO A 308 4.17 1.48 18.67
C PRO A 308 3.81 -0.02 18.57
N VAL A 309 4.20 -0.78 19.59
CA VAL A 309 3.82 -2.18 19.77
C VAL A 309 2.29 -2.29 19.89
N GLY A 310 1.69 -3.25 19.19
CA GLY A 310 0.24 -3.44 19.14
C GLY A 310 -0.47 -2.82 17.93
N GLU A 311 0.21 -1.97 17.15
CA GLU A 311 -0.37 -1.37 15.93
C GLU A 311 -0.13 -2.19 14.64
N TYR A 312 0.50 -3.36 14.76
CA TYR A 312 0.79 -4.25 13.64
C TYR A 312 0.21 -5.64 13.90
N PRO A 313 -0.30 -6.32 12.86
CA PRO A 313 -0.69 -7.71 12.95
C PRO A 313 0.47 -8.56 13.46
N PHE A 314 0.20 -9.52 14.34
CA PHE A 314 1.22 -10.39 14.93
C PHE A 314 2.12 -11.03 13.85
N ALA A 315 1.53 -11.60 12.80
CA ALA A 315 2.29 -12.25 11.72
C ALA A 315 3.25 -11.29 11.01
N TYR A 316 2.87 -10.03 10.82
CA TYR A 316 3.76 -9.00 10.29
C TYR A 316 4.87 -8.65 11.28
N ALA A 317 4.49 -8.35 12.52
CA ALA A 317 5.39 -7.94 13.58
C ALA A 317 6.48 -8.99 13.83
N HIS A 318 6.07 -10.26 13.96
CA HIS A 318 6.94 -11.40 14.14
C HIS A 318 7.88 -11.59 12.94
N ALA A 319 7.36 -11.60 11.70
CA ALA A 319 8.20 -11.78 10.52
C ALA A 319 9.28 -10.69 10.40
N VAL A 320 8.93 -9.43 10.69
CA VAL A 320 9.88 -8.32 10.66
C VAL A 320 10.92 -8.43 11.78
N ASP A 321 10.48 -8.70 13.01
CA ASP A 321 11.39 -8.76 14.16
C ASP A 321 12.31 -9.98 14.13
N TRP A 322 11.81 -11.11 13.65
CA TRP A 322 12.56 -12.36 13.62
C TRP A 322 13.55 -12.40 12.45
N TYR A 323 13.13 -11.99 11.25
CA TYR A 323 13.94 -12.17 10.04
C TYR A 323 14.70 -10.91 9.57
N LEU A 324 14.30 -9.71 10.02
CA LEU A 324 14.85 -8.43 9.53
C LEU A 324 15.45 -7.54 10.63
N LYS A 325 15.37 -7.95 11.91
CA LYS A 325 16.05 -7.23 12.99
C LYS A 325 17.55 -7.49 12.90
N GLN A 326 18.31 -6.44 12.63
CA GLN A 326 19.75 -6.51 12.77
C GLN A 326 20.12 -6.62 14.25
N PRO A 327 21.18 -7.36 14.60
CA PRO A 327 21.72 -7.38 15.95
C PRO A 327 21.98 -5.95 16.46
N HIS A 328 21.73 -5.72 17.75
CA HIS A 328 21.76 -4.39 18.36
C HIS A 328 23.14 -3.73 18.11
N LYS A 329 23.13 -2.58 17.42
CA LYS A 329 24.30 -1.71 17.19
C LYS A 329 24.45 -0.62 18.27
N GLY A 330 23.87 -0.82 19.46
CA GLY A 330 24.16 0.04 20.61
C GLY A 330 25.59 -0.21 21.10
N ASP A 331 26.21 0.79 21.70
CA ASP A 331 27.48 0.63 22.41
C ASP A 331 27.26 -0.19 23.69
N ALA A 332 27.14 -1.50 23.55
CA ALA A 332 27.00 -2.44 24.65
C ALA A 332 28.37 -2.89 25.17
N THR A 333 29.43 -2.12 24.94
CA THR A 333 30.81 -2.52 25.25
C THR A 333 30.96 -2.84 26.74
N ALA A 334 30.37 -2.04 27.63
CA ALA A 334 30.39 -2.30 29.07
C ALA A 334 29.72 -3.63 29.45
N GLU A 335 28.53 -3.91 28.90
CA GLU A 335 27.80 -5.15 29.16
C GLU A 335 28.53 -6.38 28.60
N ILE A 336 29.15 -6.24 27.42
CA ILE A 336 29.94 -7.30 26.80
C ILE A 336 31.24 -7.55 27.59
N MET A 337 31.87 -6.51 28.14
CA MET A 337 33.02 -6.67 29.03
C MET A 337 32.65 -7.42 30.31
N VAL A 338 31.48 -7.13 30.90
CA VAL A 338 30.98 -7.90 32.05
C VAL A 338 30.71 -9.35 31.65
N ALA A 339 30.08 -9.59 30.50
CA ALA A 339 29.86 -10.94 30.00
C ALA A 339 31.17 -11.71 29.74
N ALA A 340 32.22 -11.04 29.25
CA ALA A 340 33.55 -11.61 29.10
C ALA A 340 34.14 -11.99 30.47
N GLN A 341 34.01 -11.13 31.48
CA GLN A 341 34.46 -11.43 32.84
C GLN A 341 33.74 -12.65 33.43
N VAL A 342 32.42 -12.75 33.26
CA VAL A 342 31.64 -13.91 33.71
C VAL A 342 32.15 -15.20 33.07
N LEU A 343 32.46 -15.19 31.77
CA LEU A 343 33.04 -16.36 31.10
C LEU A 343 34.39 -16.76 31.72
N HIS A 344 35.24 -15.78 32.02
CA HIS A 344 36.54 -16.01 32.67
C HIS A 344 36.39 -16.57 34.09
N ASP A 345 35.47 -16.03 34.87
CA ASP A 345 35.19 -16.50 36.24
C ASP A 345 34.68 -17.96 36.24
N HIS A 346 34.03 -18.39 35.15
CA HIS A 346 33.60 -19.77 34.90
C HIS A 346 34.64 -20.64 34.16
N GLY A 347 35.87 -20.17 33.98
CA GLY A 347 36.96 -20.92 33.33
C GLY A 347 36.78 -21.14 31.82
N GLN A 348 35.93 -20.34 31.17
CA GLN A 348 35.71 -20.37 29.72
C GLN A 348 36.42 -19.19 29.03
N SER A 349 36.82 -19.36 27.76
CA SER A 349 37.36 -18.25 26.98
C SER A 349 36.25 -17.29 26.55
N ALA A 350 36.55 -15.99 26.53
CA ALA A 350 35.63 -14.96 26.06
C ALA A 350 35.59 -14.90 24.52
N SER A 351 35.53 -16.07 23.87
CA SER A 351 35.40 -16.16 22.42
C SER A 351 34.08 -15.56 21.95
N HIS A 352 34.04 -15.08 20.71
CA HIS A 352 32.81 -14.52 20.13
C HIS A 352 31.64 -15.52 20.20
N ARG A 353 31.92 -16.83 20.07
CA ARG A 353 30.90 -17.88 20.18
C ARG A 353 30.35 -17.98 21.60
N ASN A 354 31.22 -17.97 22.62
CA ASN A 354 30.80 -18.06 24.02
C ASN A 354 30.08 -16.80 24.50
N LEU A 355 30.51 -15.61 24.04
CA LEU A 355 29.82 -14.35 24.31
C LEU A 355 28.39 -14.32 23.73
N VAL A 356 28.21 -14.81 22.49
CA VAL A 356 26.87 -14.94 21.90
C VAL A 356 26.01 -15.97 22.65
N ALA A 357 26.61 -17.09 23.07
CA ALA A 357 25.91 -18.12 23.84
C ALA A 357 25.45 -17.59 25.21
N LEU A 358 26.29 -16.82 25.91
CA LEU A 358 26.00 -16.26 27.22
C LEU A 358 24.97 -15.12 27.15
N CYS A 359 25.11 -14.18 26.21
CA CYS A 359 24.20 -13.04 26.08
C CYS A 359 22.87 -13.40 25.39
N GLY A 360 22.75 -14.59 24.81
CA GLY A 360 21.56 -15.04 24.07
C GLY A 360 21.29 -14.31 22.75
N THR A 361 22.13 -13.34 22.37
CA THR A 361 22.01 -12.57 21.14
C THR A 361 23.37 -12.04 20.69
N LYS A 362 23.47 -11.67 19.41
CA LYS A 362 24.67 -11.04 18.85
C LYS A 362 24.62 -9.54 19.11
N LEU A 363 25.65 -8.99 19.75
CA LEU A 363 25.82 -7.54 19.97
C LEU A 363 26.94 -7.00 19.07
N GLY A 364 26.75 -5.79 18.54
CA GLY A 364 27.66 -5.19 17.55
C GLY A 364 29.12 -5.05 18.03
N SER A 365 29.34 -4.72 19.31
CA SER A 365 30.67 -4.50 19.88
C SER A 365 31.41 -5.79 20.27
N MET A 366 30.78 -6.97 20.16
CA MET A 366 31.39 -8.25 20.57
C MET A 366 32.68 -8.54 19.82
N GLY A 367 32.77 -8.17 18.54
CA GLY A 367 34.00 -8.37 17.76
C GLY A 367 35.20 -7.55 18.26
N GLY A 368 34.98 -6.50 19.05
CA GLY A 368 36.05 -5.71 19.67
C GLY A 368 36.51 -6.26 21.02
N VAL A 369 35.64 -6.98 21.74
CA VAL A 369 35.92 -7.53 23.08
C VAL A 369 36.31 -9.01 23.02
N ALA A 370 35.82 -9.75 22.04
CA ALA A 370 35.99 -11.20 21.94
C ALA A 370 37.44 -11.62 21.77
N GLU A 371 37.83 -12.64 22.52
CA GLU A 371 39.14 -13.27 22.39
C GLU A 371 39.23 -14.10 21.10
N PRO A 372 40.38 -14.07 20.41
CA PRO A 372 40.62 -14.88 19.23
C PRO A 372 40.67 -16.37 19.60
N VAL A 373 39.94 -17.19 18.85
CA VAL A 373 39.83 -18.65 19.08
C VAL A 373 41.08 -19.42 18.60
N ALA A 374 41.97 -18.76 17.86
CA ALA A 374 43.25 -19.31 17.41
C ALA A 374 44.29 -18.20 17.20
N SER A 375 45.56 -18.49 17.51
CA SER A 375 46.72 -17.64 17.19
C SER A 375 47.09 -17.74 15.70
N GLY A 376 46.15 -17.39 14.82
CA GLY A 376 46.44 -17.14 13.41
C GLY A 376 46.66 -15.65 13.19
N LEU A 377 47.58 -15.28 12.30
CA LEU A 377 47.65 -13.91 11.78
C LEU A 377 46.23 -13.45 11.40
N PRO A 378 45.79 -12.24 11.81
CA PRO A 378 44.42 -11.81 11.64
C PRO A 378 44.04 -11.87 10.17
N TRP A 379 43.14 -12.80 9.84
CA TRP A 379 42.59 -12.88 8.50
C TRP A 379 41.67 -11.67 8.30
N GLY A 380 42.16 -10.63 7.61
CA GLY A 380 41.30 -9.68 6.89
C GLY A 380 40.86 -8.40 7.58
N LYS A 381 41.64 -7.76 8.46
CA LYS A 381 41.45 -6.31 8.72
C LYS A 381 42.16 -5.49 7.63
N GLY A 382 41.49 -5.31 6.49
CA GLY A 382 42.03 -4.49 5.38
C GLY A 382 41.73 -4.97 3.95
N ARG A 383 40.97 -6.06 3.76
CA ARG A 383 40.51 -6.44 2.42
C ARG A 383 39.46 -5.44 1.94
N TYR A 384 39.89 -4.46 1.15
CA TYR A 384 39.02 -3.84 0.17
C TYR A 384 39.17 -4.71 -1.06
N TRP A 385 38.18 -5.56 -1.37
CA TRP A 385 38.28 -6.59 -2.42
C TRP A 385 38.72 -6.02 -3.78
N LYS A 386 38.43 -4.73 -4.03
CA LYS A 386 38.87 -3.97 -5.22
C LYS A 386 40.37 -3.67 -5.29
N LEU A 387 41.13 -3.92 -4.22
CA LEU A 387 42.59 -3.74 -4.14
C LEU A 387 43.30 -5.05 -3.76
N ASP A 388 42.66 -6.21 -3.91
CA ASP A 388 43.34 -7.48 -3.65
C ASP A 388 44.52 -7.67 -4.62
N GLY A 389 45.69 -8.06 -4.07
CA GLY A 389 46.97 -8.09 -4.79
C GLY A 389 47.86 -6.84 -4.63
N VAL A 390 47.33 -5.72 -4.12
CA VAL A 390 48.12 -4.49 -3.85
C VAL A 390 48.77 -4.54 -2.47
N SER A 391 50.03 -4.09 -2.36
CA SER A 391 50.79 -4.11 -1.11
C SER A 391 50.13 -3.27 0.00
N PRO A 392 50.31 -3.61 1.29
CA PRO A 392 49.67 -2.91 2.41
C PRO A 392 50.00 -1.41 2.47
N GLU A 393 51.25 -1.05 2.15
CA GLU A 393 51.72 0.34 2.14
C GLU A 393 50.98 1.18 1.09
N VAL A 394 50.84 0.64 -0.13
CA VAL A 394 50.14 1.30 -1.23
C VAL A 394 48.64 1.40 -0.95
N LYS A 395 48.03 0.38 -0.33
CA LYS A 395 46.62 0.45 0.12
C LYS A 395 46.38 1.57 1.13
N ALA A 396 47.29 1.74 2.09
CA ALA A 396 47.18 2.80 3.09
C ALA A 396 47.34 4.19 2.47
N ALA A 397 48.28 4.35 1.52
CA ALA A 397 48.45 5.58 0.77
C ALA A 397 47.22 5.93 -0.07
N ALA A 398 46.65 4.95 -0.79
CA ALA A 398 45.44 5.12 -1.60
C ALA A 398 44.23 5.58 -0.77
N ARG A 399 44.04 5.02 0.43
CA ARG A 399 42.96 5.45 1.35
C ARG A 399 43.12 6.89 1.81
N ARG A 400 44.34 7.30 2.18
CA ARG A 400 44.62 8.69 2.60
C ARG A 400 44.39 9.67 1.44
N ALA A 401 44.80 9.30 0.23
CA ALA A 401 44.62 10.13 -0.95
C ALA A 401 43.14 10.26 -1.37
N ALA A 402 42.37 9.17 -1.34
CA ALA A 402 40.92 9.21 -1.60
C ALA A 402 40.18 10.07 -0.57
N HIS A 403 40.51 9.89 0.72
CA HIS A 403 39.92 10.70 1.79
C HIS A 403 40.29 12.18 1.67
N GLY A 404 41.54 12.50 1.31
CA GLY A 404 41.98 13.88 1.05
C GLY A 404 41.29 14.53 -0.15
N ALA A 405 40.78 13.72 -1.10
CA ALA A 405 39.96 14.15 -2.21
C ALA A 405 38.45 14.21 -1.87
N GLY A 406 38.04 13.80 -0.67
CA GLY A 406 36.64 13.74 -0.27
C GLY A 406 35.84 12.59 -0.92
N GLU A 407 36.53 11.58 -1.47
CA GLU A 407 35.92 10.48 -2.22
C GLU A 407 36.09 9.12 -1.53
N ASP A 408 35.20 8.19 -1.85
CA ASP A 408 35.42 6.78 -1.53
C ASP A 408 36.56 6.19 -2.39
N VAL A 409 37.28 5.21 -1.83
CA VAL A 409 38.46 4.59 -2.47
C VAL A 409 38.16 4.01 -3.85
N GLY A 410 36.96 3.47 -4.06
CA GLY A 410 36.56 2.86 -5.33
C GLY A 410 36.47 3.88 -6.49
N PRO A 411 35.59 4.89 -6.40
CA PRO A 411 35.49 5.97 -7.38
C PRO A 411 36.83 6.69 -7.63
N TRP A 412 37.55 7.01 -6.55
CA TRP A 412 38.85 7.68 -6.63
C TRP A 412 39.88 6.86 -7.42
N LEU A 413 39.94 5.55 -7.17
CA LEU A 413 40.86 4.64 -7.86
C LEU A 413 40.50 4.47 -9.34
N ASP A 414 39.21 4.37 -9.68
CA ASP A 414 38.77 4.27 -11.08
C ASP A 414 39.11 5.56 -11.86
N ALA A 415 38.86 6.74 -11.27
CA ALA A 415 39.22 8.02 -11.86
C ALA A 415 40.74 8.17 -12.04
N LEU A 416 41.54 7.67 -11.08
CA LEU A 416 43.00 7.63 -11.18
C LEU A 416 43.45 6.73 -12.33
N LEU A 417 43.00 5.48 -12.37
CA LEU A 417 43.37 4.50 -13.40
C LEU A 417 42.97 4.98 -14.80
N ARG A 418 41.80 5.59 -14.95
CA ARG A 418 41.35 6.13 -16.24
C ARG A 418 42.28 7.23 -16.75
N ARG A 419 42.67 8.20 -15.91
CA ARG A 419 43.66 9.22 -16.30
C ARG A 419 45.00 8.59 -16.69
N THR A 420 45.50 7.65 -15.90
CA THR A 420 46.80 7.02 -16.14
C THR A 420 46.81 6.16 -17.41
N LEU A 421 45.68 5.53 -17.74
CA LEU A 421 45.52 4.67 -18.91
C LEU A 421 44.95 5.38 -20.15
N GLY A 422 44.70 6.70 -20.07
CA GLY A 422 44.11 7.47 -21.18
C GLY A 422 42.66 7.09 -21.53
N LEU A 423 41.91 6.51 -20.58
CA LEU A 423 40.50 6.14 -20.76
C LEU A 423 39.61 7.36 -20.46
N GLY A 424 38.64 7.64 -21.35
CA GLY A 424 37.67 8.72 -21.16
C GLY A 424 36.82 8.58 -19.88
N ALA A 425 36.27 9.69 -19.39
CA ALA A 425 35.37 9.71 -18.25
C ALA A 425 34.08 8.92 -18.55
N ILE A 426 33.56 8.20 -17.55
CA ILE A 426 32.24 7.57 -17.65
C ILE A 426 31.20 8.70 -17.63
N LYS A 427 30.42 8.87 -18.70
CA LYS A 427 29.18 9.64 -18.63
C LYS A 427 28.22 8.89 -17.70
N THR A 428 28.08 9.37 -16.48
CA THR A 428 26.97 8.96 -15.61
C THR A 428 25.66 9.51 -16.21
N PRO A 429 24.53 8.79 -16.17
CA PRO A 429 23.28 9.23 -16.77
C PRO A 429 22.58 10.38 -15.99
N PHE A 430 23.31 11.16 -15.19
CA PHE A 430 22.75 12.19 -14.31
C PHE A 430 23.30 13.61 -14.49
N ASP A 431 24.25 13.84 -15.40
CA ASP A 431 24.73 15.20 -15.67
C ASP A 431 24.09 15.77 -16.95
N GLY A 432 22.89 16.32 -16.75
CA GLY A 432 22.09 17.03 -17.75
C GLY A 432 21.50 18.31 -17.16
N HIS A 433 22.34 19.16 -16.57
CA HIS A 433 22.06 20.57 -16.36
C HIS A 433 23.35 21.35 -16.56
N ASP A 434 23.47 22.00 -17.72
CA ASP A 434 24.47 23.03 -17.99
C ASP A 434 23.77 24.39 -17.89
N PRO A 435 24.04 25.21 -16.86
CA PRO A 435 23.44 26.53 -16.72
C PRO A 435 24.17 27.65 -17.46
N ASP A 436 25.35 27.43 -18.06
CA ASP A 436 26.17 28.54 -18.54
C ASP A 436 26.83 28.25 -19.89
N THR A 437 25.99 28.09 -20.92
CA THR A 437 26.42 28.32 -22.30
C THR A 437 26.41 29.83 -22.59
N ILE A 438 27.42 30.55 -22.09
CA ILE A 438 27.80 31.85 -22.62
C ILE A 438 28.84 31.59 -23.70
N THR A 439 28.43 31.71 -24.96
CA THR A 439 29.35 31.82 -26.11
C THR A 439 29.77 33.28 -26.29
N PRO A 440 31.07 33.62 -26.21
CA PRO A 440 31.61 34.80 -26.85
C PRO A 440 32.36 34.36 -28.11
N ASP A 441 31.87 34.77 -29.29
CA ASP A 441 32.64 35.63 -30.20
C ASP A 441 32.09 35.60 -31.63
N GLY A 442 31.96 36.80 -32.19
CA GLY A 442 32.21 37.04 -33.60
C GLY A 442 31.00 37.01 -34.54
N ASN A 443 30.24 38.10 -34.58
CA ASN A 443 29.62 38.53 -35.83
C ASN A 443 29.89 40.03 -36.06
N VAL A 444 30.81 40.32 -36.99
CA VAL A 444 31.11 41.66 -37.50
C VAL A 444 30.54 41.75 -38.91
N GLY A 445 29.65 42.73 -39.11
CA GLY A 445 29.26 43.34 -40.39
C GLY A 445 28.41 42.48 -41.33
N CYS A 446 27.56 43.01 -42.20
CA CYS A 446 27.10 44.36 -42.52
C CYS A 446 25.99 44.17 -43.59
N GLU A 447 25.04 45.11 -43.68
CA GLU A 447 24.25 45.43 -44.89
C GLU A 447 23.24 44.35 -45.34
N GLU A 448 21.95 44.58 -45.61
CA GLU A 448 21.10 45.75 -45.97
C GLU A 448 19.69 45.56 -45.38
#